data_AF-A0A6G0Y159-F1
#
_entry.id   AF-A0A6G0Y159-F1
#
_cell.length_a   1.000
_cell.length_b   1.000
_cell.length_c   1.000
_cell.angle_alpha   90.00
_cell.angle_beta   90.00
_cell.angle_gamma   90.00
#
_symmetry.space_group_name_H-M   'P 1'
#
loop_
_entity.id
_entity.type
_entity.pdbx_description
1 polymer ?
#
loop_
_entity_poly.entity_id
_entity_poly.type
_entity_poly.pdbx_seq_one_letter_code
_entity_poly.pdbx_strand_id
1 'polypeptide(L)'
;MHLACLVKQLSSCLNKIHNCITNDFVRKPRGIEEYLIHKATELRQLLLYTGSVVFKDIFSDECYQHCMTLNIAMKILLKTDHSKYVGYAAKLLDYFVKTFEKMYESYFVSHNVHSLLYLVDDYAKYGPLNNCSCFPFEHYMKKPDCFILTSEGEIVQIIDILSNSSVIVGKSFDNKNIYVVNNLSENSKEWHVLDIRKKKIMIFNMDVCFTGDNTVAAVPKF
;
A
#
# COMPACT_ATOMS: atom_id res chain seq x y z
N MET A 1 -23.93 -10.11 0.49
CA MET A 1 -23.79 -10.66 1.86
C MET A 1 -22.58 -11.60 2.00
N HIS A 2 -22.30 -12.49 1.03
CA HIS A 2 -21.20 -13.46 1.09
C HIS A 2 -19.79 -12.85 1.08
N LEU A 3 -19.54 -11.85 0.23
CA LEU A 3 -18.19 -11.26 0.06
C LEU A 3 -17.70 -10.52 1.32
N ALA A 4 -18.57 -9.76 1.98
CA ALA A 4 -18.24 -9.04 3.20
C ALA A 4 -17.91 -9.98 4.37
N CYS A 5 -18.57 -11.15 4.44
CA CYS A 5 -18.26 -12.18 5.42
C CYS A 5 -16.87 -12.78 5.17
N LEU A 6 -16.55 -13.10 3.91
CA LEU A 6 -15.24 -13.62 3.50
C LEU A 6 -14.11 -12.65 3.86
N VAL A 7 -14.29 -11.36 3.57
CA VAL A 7 -13.30 -10.31 3.90
C VAL A 7 -13.07 -10.21 5.42
N LYS A 8 -14.14 -10.30 6.22
CA LYS A 8 -14.04 -10.33 7.68
C LYS A 8 -13.29 -11.55 8.19
N GLN A 9 -13.56 -12.74 7.63
CA GLN A 9 -12.88 -13.97 7.99
C GLN A 9 -11.38 -13.90 7.68
N LEU A 10 -11.02 -13.46 6.48
CA LEU A 10 -9.61 -13.27 6.08
C LEU A 10 -8.91 -12.28 7.01
N SER A 11 -9.57 -11.16 7.31
CA SER A 11 -9.01 -10.12 8.18
C SER A 11 -8.79 -10.63 9.61
N SER A 12 -9.73 -11.43 10.14
CA SER A 12 -9.57 -12.09 11.44
C SER A 12 -8.36 -13.04 11.45
N CYS A 13 -8.19 -13.85 10.40
CA CYS A 13 -7.03 -14.76 10.29
C CYS A 13 -5.70 -14.01 10.18
N LEU A 14 -5.63 -12.94 9.39
CA LEU A 14 -4.42 -12.11 9.28
C LEU A 14 -4.08 -11.44 10.62
N ASN A 15 -5.09 -10.94 11.34
CA ASN A 15 -4.90 -10.35 12.67
C ASN A 15 -4.43 -11.38 13.71
N LYS A 16 -4.83 -12.66 13.60
CA LYS A 16 -4.29 -13.73 14.45
C LYS A 16 -2.81 -14.00 14.14
N ILE A 17 -2.45 -14.05 12.86
CA ILE A 17 -1.06 -14.28 12.42
C ILE A 17 -0.15 -13.10 12.77
N HIS A 18 -0.69 -11.88 12.90
CA HIS A 18 0.06 -10.66 13.24
C HIS A 18 1.06 -10.83 14.39
N ASN A 19 0.70 -11.57 15.43
CA ASN A 19 1.56 -11.80 16.61
C ASN A 19 2.63 -12.89 16.39
N CYS A 20 2.48 -13.71 15.35
CA CYS A 20 3.40 -14.79 15.01
C CYS A 20 4.44 -14.38 13.95
N ILE A 21 4.32 -13.18 13.37
CA ILE A 21 5.24 -12.68 12.35
C ILE A 21 6.54 -12.18 13.00
N THR A 22 7.67 -12.66 12.48
CA THR A 22 9.01 -12.27 12.93
C THR A 22 9.37 -10.86 12.47
N ASN A 23 10.38 -10.28 13.12
CA ASN A 23 10.92 -8.96 12.77
C ASN A 23 11.71 -8.95 11.45
N ASP A 24 11.87 -10.09 10.78
CA ASP A 24 12.48 -10.18 9.45
C ASP A 24 11.60 -9.50 8.38
N PHE A 25 10.30 -9.38 8.65
CA PHE A 25 9.38 -8.66 7.79
C PHE A 25 9.34 -7.18 8.16
N VAL A 26 9.47 -6.31 7.16
CA VAL A 26 9.45 -4.84 7.32
C VAL A 26 8.16 -4.35 8.00
N ARG A 27 7.04 -5.06 7.81
CA ARG A 27 5.75 -4.73 8.42
C ARG A 27 5.03 -6.00 8.84
N LYS A 28 4.14 -5.84 9.82
CA LYS A 28 3.21 -6.88 10.22
C LYS A 28 1.96 -6.86 9.31
N PRO A 29 1.34 -8.02 9.04
CA PRO A 29 0.14 -8.09 8.22
C PRO A 29 -1.02 -7.35 8.90
N ARG A 30 -1.84 -6.71 8.07
CA ARG A 30 -3.10 -6.05 8.44
C ARG A 30 -4.27 -6.77 7.78
N GLY A 31 -5.47 -6.58 8.32
CA GLY A 31 -6.69 -7.11 7.72
C GLY A 31 -6.93 -6.61 6.28
N ILE A 32 -7.58 -7.43 5.46
CA ILE A 32 -7.92 -7.12 4.06
C ILE A 32 -9.02 -6.05 3.97
N GLU A 33 -9.75 -5.78 5.04
CA GLU A 33 -10.66 -4.62 5.12
C GLU A 33 -9.97 -3.30 4.79
N GLU A 34 -8.66 -3.21 5.06
CA GLU A 34 -7.83 -2.04 4.77
C GLU A 34 -7.05 -2.13 3.45
N TYR A 35 -7.41 -3.03 2.51
CA TYR A 35 -6.57 -3.33 1.34
C TYR A 35 -6.15 -2.09 0.53
N LEU A 36 -7.01 -1.05 0.46
CA LEU A 36 -6.74 0.20 -0.26
C LEU A 36 -5.53 0.98 0.27
N ILE A 37 -5.15 0.75 1.53
CA ILE A 37 -4.00 1.40 2.17
C ILE A 37 -2.89 0.40 2.51
N HIS A 38 -2.99 -0.85 2.04
CA HIS A 38 -1.89 -1.81 2.10
C HIS A 38 -0.74 -1.31 1.25
N LYS A 39 0.48 -1.44 1.76
CA LYS A 39 1.67 -1.08 1.00
C LYS A 39 2.19 -2.29 0.25
N ALA A 40 2.98 -2.02 -0.78
CA ALA A 40 3.49 -3.07 -1.65
C ALA A 40 4.23 -4.15 -0.85
N THR A 41 4.97 -3.79 0.20
CA THR A 41 5.68 -4.76 1.07
C THR A 41 4.74 -5.71 1.80
N GLU A 42 3.56 -5.24 2.20
CA GLU A 42 2.54 -6.04 2.88
C GLU A 42 1.83 -6.96 1.89
N LEU A 43 1.50 -6.46 0.70
CA LEU A 43 0.94 -7.28 -0.38
C LEU A 43 1.92 -8.36 -0.84
N ARG A 44 3.22 -8.05 -0.88
CA ARG A 44 4.27 -9.04 -1.16
C ARG A 44 4.34 -10.11 -0.07
N GLN A 45 4.29 -9.72 1.20
CA GLN A 45 4.26 -10.67 2.32
C GLN A 45 3.02 -11.58 2.24
N LEU A 46 1.86 -11.00 1.95
CA LEU A 46 0.61 -11.72 1.73
C LEU A 46 0.76 -12.72 0.59
N LEU A 47 1.22 -12.26 -0.57
CA LEU A 47 1.36 -13.10 -1.75
C LEU A 47 2.32 -14.26 -1.51
N LEU A 48 3.48 -14.04 -0.87
CA LEU A 48 4.55 -15.04 -0.81
C LEU A 48 4.49 -15.96 0.43
N TYR A 49 3.97 -15.47 1.55
CA TYR A 49 4.08 -16.15 2.85
C TYR A 49 2.73 -16.37 3.54
N THR A 50 2.05 -15.30 3.93
CA THR A 50 0.86 -15.44 4.81
C THR A 50 -0.38 -15.90 4.04
N GLY A 51 -0.52 -15.52 2.77
CA GLY A 51 -1.66 -15.88 1.93
C GLY A 51 -1.84 -17.39 1.75
N SER A 52 -0.75 -18.16 1.59
CA SER A 52 -0.85 -19.62 1.49
C SER A 52 -1.41 -20.29 2.73
N VAL A 53 -1.25 -19.67 3.90
CA VAL A 53 -1.83 -20.18 5.15
C VAL A 53 -3.27 -19.67 5.31
N VAL A 54 -3.48 -18.37 5.08
CA VAL A 54 -4.77 -17.71 5.32
C VAL A 54 -5.84 -18.17 4.32
N PHE A 55 -5.49 -18.39 3.06
CA PHE A 55 -6.47 -18.68 2.01
C PHE A 55 -6.96 -20.13 2.03
N LYS A 56 -6.20 -21.06 2.63
CA LYS A 56 -6.41 -22.50 2.49
C LYS A 56 -7.78 -22.97 2.95
N ASP A 57 -8.25 -22.47 4.09
CA ASP A 57 -9.50 -22.91 4.71
C ASP A 57 -10.67 -21.94 4.42
N ILE A 58 -10.42 -20.90 3.61
CA ILE A 58 -11.39 -19.82 3.35
C ILE A 58 -11.82 -19.79 1.88
N PHE A 59 -10.91 -20.05 0.95
CA PHE A 59 -11.21 -20.05 -0.49
C PHE A 59 -11.68 -21.43 -0.95
N SER A 60 -12.44 -21.46 -2.03
CA SER A 60 -12.68 -22.71 -2.76
C SER A 60 -11.35 -23.26 -3.30
N ASP A 61 -11.29 -24.56 -3.52
CA ASP A 61 -10.09 -25.23 -4.03
C ASP A 61 -9.60 -24.60 -5.35
N GLU A 62 -10.51 -24.24 -6.25
CA GLU A 62 -10.19 -23.57 -7.51
C GLU A 62 -9.53 -22.20 -7.29
N CYS A 63 -10.13 -21.34 -6.45
CA CYS A 63 -9.58 -20.03 -6.12
C CYS A 63 -8.23 -20.14 -5.40
N TYR A 64 -8.12 -21.11 -4.47
CA TYR A 64 -6.87 -21.35 -3.75
C TYR A 64 -5.75 -21.80 -4.70
N GLN A 65 -6.01 -22.76 -5.58
CA GLN A 65 -5.05 -23.21 -6.60
C GLN A 65 -4.64 -22.08 -7.55
N HIS A 66 -5.59 -21.25 -7.94
CA HIS A 66 -5.33 -20.06 -8.75
C HIS A 66 -4.38 -19.09 -8.04
N CYS A 67 -4.61 -18.77 -6.76
CA CYS A 67 -3.70 -17.96 -5.95
C CYS A 67 -2.32 -18.63 -5.76
N MET A 68 -2.28 -19.95 -5.55
CA MET A 68 -1.03 -20.70 -5.37
C MET A 68 -0.20 -20.73 -6.65
N THR A 69 -0.83 -20.74 -7.83
CA THR A 69 -0.14 -20.64 -9.11
C THR A 69 0.72 -19.37 -9.16
N LEU A 70 0.14 -18.23 -8.82
CA LEU A 70 0.88 -16.96 -8.76
C LEU A 70 1.94 -16.96 -7.65
N ASN A 71 1.63 -17.49 -6.46
CA ASN A 71 2.59 -17.61 -5.35
C ASN A 71 3.88 -18.34 -5.80
N ILE A 72 3.72 -19.49 -6.45
CA ILE A 72 4.84 -20.35 -6.87
C ILE A 72 5.62 -19.69 -8.00
N ALA A 73 4.95 -19.14 -9.01
CA ALA A 73 5.60 -18.42 -10.10
C ALA A 73 6.47 -17.27 -9.57
N MET A 74 5.92 -16.45 -8.67
CA MET A 74 6.67 -15.35 -8.07
C MET A 74 7.84 -15.84 -7.21
N LYS A 75 7.68 -16.92 -6.43
CA LYS A 75 8.80 -17.50 -5.64
C LYS A 75 9.97 -17.93 -6.51
N ILE A 76 9.69 -18.51 -7.68
CA ILE A 76 10.72 -18.90 -8.66
C ILE A 76 11.45 -17.65 -9.18
N LEU A 77 10.68 -16.66 -9.65
CA LEU A 77 11.24 -15.45 -10.28
C LEU A 77 11.94 -14.49 -9.29
N LEU A 78 11.75 -14.69 -7.98
CA LEU A 78 12.39 -13.84 -6.96
C LEU A 78 13.70 -14.41 -6.40
N LYS A 79 14.04 -15.67 -6.69
CA LYS A 79 15.25 -16.33 -6.19
C LYS A 79 16.24 -16.62 -7.32
N THR A 80 17.52 -16.52 -7.00
CA THR A 80 18.64 -16.93 -7.89
C THR A 80 18.68 -18.43 -8.11
N ASP A 81 18.42 -19.21 -7.05
CA ASP A 81 18.64 -20.66 -7.01
C ASP A 81 17.59 -21.47 -7.81
N HIS A 82 16.62 -20.78 -8.41
CA HIS A 82 15.51 -21.36 -9.15
C HIS A 82 15.55 -21.03 -10.64
N SER A 83 16.68 -20.55 -11.16
CA SER A 83 16.86 -20.22 -12.59
C SER A 83 16.45 -21.37 -13.53
N LYS A 84 16.74 -22.62 -13.15
CA LYS A 84 16.32 -23.83 -13.90
C LYS A 84 14.79 -24.01 -14.03
N TYR A 85 14.01 -23.37 -13.17
CA TYR A 85 12.55 -23.44 -13.16
C TYR A 85 11.89 -22.22 -13.81
N VAL A 86 12.64 -21.29 -14.40
CA VAL A 86 12.09 -20.08 -15.03
C VAL A 86 11.10 -20.43 -16.15
N GLY A 87 11.42 -21.44 -16.97
CA GLY A 87 10.49 -21.94 -17.99
C GLY A 87 9.20 -22.55 -17.41
N TYR A 88 9.26 -23.08 -16.18
CA TYR A 88 8.06 -23.54 -15.46
C TYR A 88 7.25 -22.36 -14.92
N ALA A 89 7.91 -21.32 -14.38
CA ALA A 89 7.24 -20.09 -13.97
C ALA A 89 6.50 -19.42 -15.15
N ALA A 90 7.07 -19.44 -16.36
CA ALA A 90 6.40 -18.95 -17.57
C ALA A 90 5.07 -19.67 -17.82
N LYS A 91 5.07 -21.00 -17.73
CA LYS A 91 3.85 -21.82 -17.88
C LYS A 91 2.84 -21.54 -16.78
N LEU A 92 3.29 -21.32 -15.55
CA LEU A 92 2.40 -20.95 -14.44
C LEU A 92 1.75 -19.59 -14.64
N LEU A 93 2.47 -18.59 -15.15
CA LEU A 93 1.92 -17.25 -15.40
C LEU A 93 0.96 -17.26 -16.59
N ASP A 94 1.26 -18.01 -17.65
CA ASP A 94 0.33 -18.23 -18.76
C ASP A 94 -0.96 -18.93 -18.29
N TYR A 95 -0.82 -19.99 -17.49
CA TYR A 95 -1.97 -20.67 -16.88
C TYR A 95 -2.77 -19.72 -15.98
N PHE A 96 -2.10 -18.92 -15.15
CA PHE A 96 -2.74 -17.93 -14.29
C PHE A 96 -3.57 -16.95 -15.11
N VAL A 97 -3.00 -16.25 -16.10
CA VAL A 97 -3.75 -15.24 -16.87
C VAL A 97 -4.95 -15.85 -17.60
N LYS A 98 -4.78 -17.02 -18.23
CA LYS A 98 -5.89 -17.72 -18.92
C LYS A 98 -6.99 -18.17 -17.96
N THR A 99 -6.62 -18.57 -16.75
CA THR A 99 -7.58 -19.01 -15.73
C THR A 99 -8.28 -17.80 -15.09
N PHE A 100 -7.56 -16.70 -14.91
CA PHE A 100 -8.09 -15.45 -14.38
C PHE A 100 -9.23 -14.93 -15.26
N GLU A 101 -9.02 -14.89 -16.58
CA GLU A 101 -10.04 -14.49 -17.55
C GLU A 101 -11.32 -15.34 -17.44
N LYS A 102 -11.18 -16.65 -17.25
CA LYS A 102 -12.31 -17.58 -17.12
C LYS A 102 -13.04 -17.46 -15.78
N MET A 103 -12.30 -17.27 -14.69
CA MET A 103 -12.86 -17.24 -13.33
C MET A 103 -13.48 -15.89 -12.97
N TYR A 104 -12.85 -14.80 -13.42
CA TYR A 104 -13.22 -13.45 -13.00
C TYR A 104 -13.83 -12.61 -14.12
N GLU A 105 -13.89 -13.12 -15.36
CA GLU A 105 -14.36 -12.43 -16.57
C GLU A 105 -13.29 -11.54 -17.23
N SER A 106 -13.33 -11.46 -18.57
CA SER A 106 -12.27 -10.88 -19.39
C SER A 106 -12.05 -9.38 -19.19
N TYR A 107 -13.09 -8.62 -18.83
CA TYR A 107 -12.96 -7.18 -18.58
C TYR A 107 -12.22 -6.85 -17.28
N PHE A 108 -12.02 -7.82 -16.37
CA PHE A 108 -11.15 -7.64 -15.21
C PHE A 108 -9.67 -7.91 -15.51
N VAL A 109 -9.33 -8.42 -16.70
CA VAL A 109 -7.94 -8.61 -17.15
C VAL A 109 -7.34 -7.25 -17.47
N SER A 110 -6.91 -6.55 -16.43
CA SER A 110 -6.23 -5.27 -16.56
C SER A 110 -4.83 -5.44 -17.16
N HIS A 111 -4.23 -4.32 -17.56
CA HIS A 111 -2.83 -4.26 -17.99
C HIS A 111 -1.88 -4.95 -16.98
N ASN A 112 -2.13 -4.79 -15.67
CA ASN A 112 -1.30 -5.39 -14.63
C ASN A 112 -1.36 -6.92 -14.61
N VAL A 113 -2.54 -7.50 -14.89
CA VAL A 113 -2.72 -8.95 -14.99
C VAL A 113 -2.02 -9.47 -16.24
N HIS A 114 -2.21 -8.80 -17.38
CA HIS A 114 -1.57 -9.19 -18.63
C HIS A 114 -0.04 -9.06 -18.57
N SER A 115 0.48 -8.03 -17.90
CA SER A 115 1.90 -7.77 -17.73
C SER A 115 2.65 -8.91 -17.03
N LEU A 116 1.95 -9.76 -16.27
CA LEU A 116 2.54 -10.92 -15.61
C LEU A 116 3.24 -11.85 -16.61
N LEU A 117 2.74 -11.98 -17.84
CA LEU A 117 3.32 -12.84 -18.87
C LEU A 117 4.77 -12.47 -19.21
N TYR A 118 5.12 -11.19 -19.09
CA TYR A 118 6.43 -10.66 -19.47
C TYR A 118 7.46 -10.64 -18.32
N LEU A 119 7.06 -11.00 -17.09
CA LEU A 119 8.00 -11.04 -15.95
C LEU A 119 9.16 -12.02 -16.15
N VAL A 120 8.97 -13.03 -16.98
CA VAL A 120 10.03 -13.99 -17.34
C VAL A 120 11.10 -13.34 -18.20
N ASP A 121 10.70 -12.43 -19.10
CA ASP A 121 11.62 -11.67 -19.94
C ASP A 121 12.44 -10.69 -19.09
N ASP A 122 11.79 -10.04 -18.12
CA ASP A 122 12.48 -9.21 -17.13
C ASP A 122 13.48 -10.02 -16.31
N TYR A 123 13.12 -11.25 -15.92
CA TYR A 123 14.04 -12.14 -15.23
C TYR A 123 15.23 -12.51 -16.11
N ALA A 124 15.00 -12.82 -17.38
CA ALA A 124 16.07 -13.16 -18.32
C ALA A 124 17.04 -11.99 -18.52
N LYS A 125 16.53 -10.74 -18.47
CA LYS A 125 17.32 -9.54 -18.68
C LYS A 125 18.04 -9.03 -17.43
N TYR A 126 17.39 -9.04 -16.27
CA TYR A 126 17.90 -8.41 -15.03
C TYR A 126 18.20 -9.41 -13.90
N GLY A 127 17.92 -10.70 -14.11
CA GLY A 127 18.00 -11.73 -13.08
C GLY A 127 16.78 -11.70 -12.15
N PRO A 128 16.90 -12.14 -10.89
CA PRO A 128 15.80 -12.13 -9.94
C PRO A 128 15.05 -10.80 -9.89
N LEU A 129 13.71 -10.83 -9.86
CA LEU A 129 12.89 -9.62 -9.97
C LEU A 129 13.13 -8.60 -8.84
N ASN A 130 13.77 -9.00 -7.73
CA ASN A 130 14.21 -8.05 -6.71
C ASN A 130 15.18 -6.99 -7.28
N ASN A 131 15.99 -7.36 -8.28
CA ASN A 131 17.00 -6.50 -8.90
C ASN A 131 16.40 -5.38 -9.75
N CYS A 132 15.19 -5.59 -10.29
CA CYS A 132 14.48 -4.61 -11.11
C CYS A 132 13.21 -4.07 -10.42
N SER A 133 13.05 -4.31 -9.11
CA SER A 133 11.88 -3.86 -8.36
C SER A 133 12.02 -2.43 -7.84
N CYS A 134 10.89 -1.73 -7.73
CA CYS A 134 10.86 -0.38 -7.18
C CYS A 134 10.74 -0.31 -5.64
N PHE A 135 10.81 -1.46 -4.94
CA PHE A 135 10.72 -1.50 -3.47
C PHE A 135 11.74 -0.60 -2.75
N PRO A 136 13.02 -0.54 -3.17
CA PRO A 136 13.99 0.36 -2.53
C PRO A 136 13.59 1.84 -2.61
N PHE A 137 12.88 2.25 -3.68
CA PHE A 137 12.46 3.63 -3.90
C PHE A 137 11.20 4.01 -3.11
N GLU A 138 10.44 3.05 -2.58
CA GLU A 138 9.25 3.35 -1.75
C GLU A 138 9.63 4.20 -0.53
N HIS A 139 10.81 3.97 0.05
CA HIS A 139 11.31 4.78 1.16
C HIS A 139 11.61 6.22 0.73
N TYR A 140 12.23 6.39 -0.45
CA TYR A 140 12.61 7.70 -0.97
C TYR A 140 11.41 8.55 -1.40
N MET A 141 10.29 7.93 -1.76
CA MET A 141 9.02 8.61 -2.08
C MET A 141 8.20 9.02 -0.85
N LYS A 142 8.63 8.70 0.39
CA LYS A 142 7.94 9.12 1.62
C LYS A 142 8.12 10.60 1.96
N LYS A 143 8.30 11.48 0.97
CA LYS A 143 8.07 12.91 1.25
C LYS A 143 6.56 13.05 1.44
N PRO A 144 6.09 13.53 2.59
CA PRO A 144 4.66 13.72 2.82
C PRO A 144 4.10 14.74 1.84
N ASP A 145 3.28 14.31 0.89
CA ASP A 145 2.43 15.19 0.06
C ASP A 145 1.15 15.60 0.82
N CYS A 146 1.23 15.70 2.14
CA CYS A 146 0.12 16.14 2.98
C CYS A 146 0.31 17.63 3.27
N PHE A 147 -0.62 18.43 2.76
CA PHE A 147 -0.65 19.87 2.94
C PHE A 147 -1.81 20.26 3.84
N ILE A 148 -1.57 21.23 4.72
CA ILE A 148 -2.57 21.87 5.58
C ILE A 148 -2.71 23.32 5.14
N LEU A 149 -3.95 23.78 5.04
CA LEU A 149 -4.26 25.20 4.96
C LEU A 149 -4.49 25.74 6.37
N THR A 150 -3.70 26.73 6.78
CA THR A 150 -3.87 27.42 8.07
C THR A 150 -5.06 28.38 8.02
N SER A 151 -5.54 28.82 9.19
CA SER A 151 -6.59 29.86 9.27
C SER A 151 -6.17 31.20 8.66
N GLU A 152 -4.86 31.43 8.54
CA GLU A 152 -4.27 32.62 7.92
C GLU A 152 -4.08 32.48 6.39
N GLY A 153 -4.47 31.34 5.82
CA GLY A 153 -4.42 31.08 4.38
C GLY A 153 -3.08 30.56 3.86
N GLU A 154 -2.18 30.14 4.75
CA GLU A 154 -0.89 29.58 4.36
C GLU A 154 -0.96 28.08 4.11
N ILE A 155 -0.25 27.60 3.10
CA ILE A 155 -0.12 26.18 2.80
C ILE A 155 1.17 25.65 3.42
N VAL A 156 1.00 24.74 4.39
CA VAL A 156 2.09 24.11 5.12
C VAL A 156 2.15 22.63 4.75
N GLN A 157 3.29 22.16 4.25
CA GLN A 157 3.53 20.73 4.08
C GLN A 157 3.87 20.12 5.44
N ILE A 158 3.10 19.13 5.85
CA ILE A 158 3.34 18.37 7.08
C ILE A 158 4.65 17.61 6.90
N ILE A 159 5.64 17.84 7.76
CA ILE A 159 6.88 17.05 7.83
C ILE A 159 6.71 15.90 8.83
N ASP A 160 6.15 16.19 10.00
CA ASP A 160 6.00 15.20 11.07
C ASP A 160 4.79 15.53 11.96
N ILE A 161 4.26 14.50 12.65
CA ILE A 161 3.18 14.63 13.62
C ILE A 161 3.67 14.03 14.94
N LEU A 162 3.91 14.88 15.93
CA LEU A 162 4.39 14.46 17.24
C LEU A 162 3.23 13.79 17.99
N SER A 163 3.28 12.46 18.08
CA SER A 163 2.25 11.61 18.69
C SER A 163 1.92 11.97 20.14
N ASN A 164 2.84 12.65 20.84
CA ASN A 164 2.73 12.92 22.27
C ASN A 164 2.04 14.26 22.59
N SER A 165 1.82 15.13 21.61
CA SER A 165 1.38 16.52 21.86
C SER A 165 0.32 17.06 20.89
N SER A 166 -0.14 16.24 19.93
CA SER A 166 -1.03 16.70 18.84
C SER A 166 -0.43 17.85 18.01
N VAL A 167 0.90 18.03 18.09
CA VAL A 167 1.61 19.09 17.37
C VAL A 167 1.97 18.59 15.98
N ILE A 168 1.61 19.39 14.98
CA ILE A 168 2.00 19.15 13.59
C ILE A 168 3.21 20.03 13.28
N VAL A 169 4.29 19.39 12.84
CA VAL A 169 5.50 20.06 12.36
C VAL A 169 5.45 20.12 10.86
N GLY A 170 5.59 21.31 10.28
CA GLY A 170 5.55 21.49 8.83
C GLY A 170 6.47 22.57 8.31
N LYS A 171 6.61 22.60 6.98
CA LYS A 171 7.35 23.63 6.24
C LYS A 171 6.36 24.51 5.49
N SER A 172 6.41 25.81 5.74
CA SER A 172 5.60 26.78 4.98
C SER A 172 6.19 26.95 3.57
N PHE A 173 5.32 27.02 2.55
CA PHE A 173 5.73 27.37 1.19
C PHE A 173 5.76 28.89 1.05
N ASP A 174 6.94 29.49 1.23
CA ASP A 174 7.23 30.84 0.76
C ASP A 174 7.35 30.84 -0.77
N ASN A 175 6.23 30.79 -1.48
CA ASN A 175 6.23 31.01 -2.93
C ASN A 175 5.02 31.86 -3.32
N LYS A 176 5.33 33.04 -3.87
CA LYS A 176 4.44 34.11 -4.34
C LYS A 176 3.44 33.72 -5.47
N ASN A 177 3.20 32.43 -5.70
CA ASN A 177 2.29 31.94 -6.73
C ASN A 177 1.04 31.35 -6.07
N ILE A 178 -0.04 32.12 -6.14
CA ILE A 178 -1.36 31.78 -5.60
C ILE A 178 -1.99 30.70 -6.51
N TYR A 179 -2.25 29.52 -5.95
CA TYR A 179 -3.12 28.52 -6.56
C TYR A 179 -4.44 28.50 -5.79
N VAL A 180 -5.53 28.89 -6.44
CA VAL A 180 -6.88 28.84 -5.86
C VAL A 180 -7.40 27.41 -5.98
N VAL A 181 -7.55 26.72 -4.86
CA VAL A 181 -8.17 25.39 -4.79
C VAL A 181 -9.52 25.54 -4.08
N ASN A 182 -10.60 25.12 -4.74
CA ASN A 182 -11.95 25.18 -4.17
C ASN A 182 -12.10 24.22 -2.98
N ASN A 183 -12.90 24.69 -2.01
CA ASN A 183 -13.07 24.12 -0.69
C ASN A 183 -13.67 22.68 -0.74
N LEU A 184 -13.00 21.72 -0.10
CA LEU A 184 -13.49 20.34 0.07
C LEU A 184 -13.52 19.98 1.56
N SER A 185 -14.48 20.56 2.29
CA SER A 185 -15.40 19.87 3.22
C SER A 185 -15.82 20.78 4.37
N GLU A 186 -17.13 20.99 4.51
CA GLU A 186 -17.77 21.63 5.67
C GLU A 186 -17.91 20.71 6.90
N ASN A 187 -17.38 19.47 6.89
CA ASN A 187 -17.71 18.50 7.92
C ASN A 187 -16.49 17.77 8.47
N SER A 188 -15.93 18.25 9.59
CA SER A 188 -15.58 17.41 10.74
C SER A 188 -14.98 18.26 11.87
N LYS A 189 -15.72 18.42 12.98
CA LYS A 189 -15.22 19.00 14.24
C LYS A 189 -14.28 18.07 15.02
N GLU A 190 -14.10 16.84 14.56
CA GLU A 190 -13.16 15.87 15.16
C GLU A 190 -12.38 15.16 14.04
N TRP A 191 -11.07 15.01 14.23
CA TRP A 191 -10.18 14.36 13.29
C TRP A 191 -9.30 13.34 14.03
N HIS A 192 -9.00 12.21 13.37
CA HIS A 192 -8.02 11.25 13.86
C HIS A 192 -6.75 11.27 13.00
N VAL A 193 -5.61 10.90 13.58
CA VAL A 193 -4.30 10.81 12.88
C VAL A 193 -4.37 9.89 11.65
N LEU A 194 -5.25 8.89 11.67
CA LEU A 194 -5.47 7.98 10.54
C LEU A 194 -6.13 8.68 9.34
N ASP A 195 -6.90 9.73 9.57
CA ASP A 195 -7.61 10.46 8.51
C ASP A 195 -6.64 11.31 7.69
N ILE A 196 -5.62 11.90 8.34
CA ILE A 196 -4.55 12.66 7.68
C ILE A 196 -3.80 11.78 6.67
N ARG A 197 -3.53 10.52 7.03
CA ARG A 197 -2.82 9.58 6.14
C ARG A 197 -3.67 9.12 4.94
N LYS A 198 -4.98 9.34 4.98
CA LYS A 198 -5.93 8.92 3.93
C LYS A 198 -6.32 10.06 2.98
N LYS A 199 -6.28 11.33 3.42
CA LYS A 199 -6.66 12.49 2.61
C LYS A 199 -5.43 13.22 2.08
N LYS A 200 -5.51 13.71 0.83
CA LYS A 200 -4.43 14.50 0.20
C LYS A 200 -4.33 15.93 0.73
N ILE A 201 -5.45 16.50 1.19
CA ILE A 201 -5.56 17.85 1.73
C ILE A 201 -6.52 17.81 2.93
N MET A 202 -6.16 18.50 4.01
CA MET A 202 -7.03 18.76 5.16
C MET A 202 -6.98 20.23 5.54
N ILE A 203 -8.14 20.76 5.93
CA ILE A 203 -8.27 22.13 6.43
C ILE A 203 -8.44 22.03 7.94
N PHE A 204 -7.58 22.72 8.69
CA PHE A 204 -7.66 22.78 10.14
C PHE A 204 -7.62 24.23 10.60
N ASN A 205 -8.47 24.58 11.56
CA ASN A 205 -8.29 25.79 12.36
C ASN A 205 -7.22 25.49 13.41
N MET A 206 -5.98 25.84 13.10
CA MET A 206 -4.82 25.64 13.97
C MET A 206 -4.28 26.98 14.46
N ASP A 207 -3.79 27.00 15.70
CA ASP A 207 -2.88 28.06 16.12
C ASP A 207 -1.47 27.69 15.69
N VAL A 208 -0.83 28.60 14.97
CA VAL A 208 0.41 28.35 14.24
C VAL A 208 1.51 29.22 14.83
N CYS A 209 2.56 28.58 15.34
CA CYS A 209 3.77 29.26 15.79
C CYS A 209 4.85 29.09 14.72
N PHE A 210 5.26 30.20 14.13
CA PHE A 210 6.40 30.25 13.21
C PHE A 210 7.70 30.33 14.00
N THR A 211 8.67 29.51 13.60
CA THR A 211 10.05 29.61 14.06
C THR A 211 10.88 30.25 12.96
N GLY A 212 11.95 30.98 13.31
CA GLY A 212 12.75 31.80 12.38
C GLY A 212 13.38 31.05 11.19
N ASP A 213 13.30 29.72 11.16
CA ASP A 213 13.86 28.84 10.14
C ASP A 213 12.80 28.31 9.14
N ASN A 214 11.66 29.01 8.99
CA ASN A 214 10.49 28.61 8.18
C ASN A 214 9.83 27.28 8.59
N THR A 215 10.19 26.77 9.78
CA THR A 215 9.52 25.64 10.41
C THR A 215 8.32 26.12 11.21
N VAL A 216 7.26 25.32 11.16
CA VAL A 216 5.97 25.65 11.75
C VAL A 216 5.58 24.57 12.74
N ALA A 217 5.19 24.97 13.95
CA ALA A 217 4.54 24.10 14.92
C ALA A 217 3.07 24.54 15.07
N ALA A 218 2.15 23.64 14.77
CA ALA A 218 0.71 23.92 14.81
C ALA A 218 0.03 23.06 15.87
N VAL A 219 -0.82 23.69 16.70
CA VAL A 219 -1.66 23.01 17.70
C VAL A 219 -3.14 23.18 17.29
N PRO A 220 -3.92 22.09 17.20
CA PRO A 220 -5.35 22.17 16.95
C PRO A 220 -6.06 22.85 18.12
N LYS A 221 -6.91 23.83 17.83
CA LYS A 221 -7.87 24.35 18.80
C LYS A 221 -9.05 23.39 18.89
N PHE A 222 -9.23 22.79 20.07
CA PHE A 222 -10.45 22.06 20.43
C PHE A 222 -11.48 23.02 21.02
#